data_AF-W4PAN4-F1
#
_entry.id   AF-W4PAN4-F1
#
_cell.length_a   1.000
_cell.length_b   1.000
_cell.length_c   1.000
_cell.angle_alpha   90.00
_cell.angle_beta   90.00
_cell.angle_gamma   90.00
#
_symmetry.space_group_name_H-M   'P 1'
#
loop_
_entity.id
_entity.type
_entity.pdbx_description
1 polymer ?
#
loop_
_entity_poly.entity_id
_entity_poly.type
_entity_poly.pdbx_seq_one_letter_code
_entity_poly.pdbx_strand_id
1 'polypeptide(L)'
;MVTFTLCLLMLIAGYFTYGRLMERIFGPDDRRTPALAKTDGVDYIPLPTWKIFMIQFLNIAGLGPIFGAIMGAKFGTSSYLWIVLGSIFAGAVHDYFSGMLSMRHGGESFPKSLVVIWD
;
A
#
# COMPACT_ATOMS: atom_id res chain seq x y z
N MET A 1 -10.22 20.73 15.87
CA MET A 1 -10.99 19.49 16.12
C MET A 1 -11.86 19.11 14.93
N VAL A 2 -12.67 20.03 14.38
CA VAL A 2 -13.51 19.77 13.19
C VAL A 2 -12.72 19.22 11.99
N THR A 3 -11.56 19.82 11.67
CA THR A 3 -10.71 19.38 10.56
C THR A 3 -10.17 17.97 10.74
N PHE A 4 -9.82 17.59 11.97
CA PHE A 4 -9.36 16.24 12.31
C PHE A 4 -10.49 15.22 12.13
N THR A 5 -11.69 15.52 12.63
CA THR A 5 -12.86 14.63 12.47
C THR A 5 -13.23 14.46 11.00
N LEU A 6 -13.17 15.53 10.20
CA LEU A 6 -13.43 15.48 8.75
C LEU A 6 -12.42 14.60 8.01
N CYS A 7 -11.13 14.71 8.38
CA CYS A 7 -10.06 13.85 7.84
C CYS A 7 -10.29 12.37 8.16
N LEU A 8 -10.70 12.05 9.39
CA LEU A 8 -11.02 10.68 9.78
C LEU A 8 -12.19 10.12 8.98
N LEU A 9 -13.26 10.91 8.81
CA LEU A 9 -14.40 10.52 7.98
C LEU A 9 -14.00 10.33 6.51
N MET A 10 -13.12 11.17 5.97
CA MET A 10 -12.60 10.99 4.61
C MET A 10 -11.79 9.70 4.45
N LEU A 11 -10.98 9.31 5.43
CA LEU A 11 -10.26 8.03 5.39
C LEU A 11 -11.22 6.84 5.33
N ILE A 12 -12.26 6.86 6.18
CA ILE A 12 -13.29 5.81 6.20
C ILE A 12 -14.03 5.78 4.87
N ALA A 13 -14.48 6.94 4.37
CA ALA A 13 -15.17 7.02 3.08
C ALA A 13 -14.28 6.58 1.92
N GLY A 14 -13.01 6.99 1.91
CA GLY A 14 -12.01 6.62 0.91
C GLY A 14 -11.75 5.12 0.87
N TYR A 15 -11.67 4.47 2.04
CA TYR A 15 -11.55 3.01 2.12
C TYR A 15 -12.71 2.29 1.41
N PHE A 16 -13.96 2.70 1.66
CA PHE A 16 -15.13 2.03 1.06
C PHE A 16 -15.38 2.42 -0.40
N THR A 17 -15.06 3.63 -0.80
CA THR A 17 -15.33 4.13 -2.17
C THR A 17 -14.16 3.84 -3.08
N TYR A 18 -13.00 4.39 -2.77
CA TYR A 18 -11.81 4.32 -3.59
C TYR A 18 -11.15 2.94 -3.50
N GLY A 19 -11.14 2.32 -2.31
CA GLY A 19 -10.68 0.93 -2.17
C GLY A 19 -11.47 -0.04 -3.05
N ARG A 20 -12.82 0.05 -3.03
CA ARG A 20 -13.67 -0.75 -3.93
C ARG A 20 -13.48 -0.43 -5.41
N LEU A 21 -13.20 0.83 -5.75
CA LEU A 21 -12.92 1.21 -7.13
C LEU A 21 -11.62 0.55 -7.61
N MET A 22 -10.57 0.56 -6.81
CA MET A 22 -9.29 -0.06 -7.16
C MET A 22 -9.41 -1.58 -7.28
N GLU A 23 -10.14 -2.22 -6.36
CA GLU A 23 -10.44 -3.66 -6.43
C GLU A 23 -11.18 -4.02 -7.73
N ARG A 24 -12.08 -3.16 -8.22
CA ARG A 24 -12.76 -3.38 -9.51
C ARG A 24 -11.84 -3.21 -10.72
N ILE A 25 -10.89 -2.27 -10.66
CA ILE A 25 -9.96 -2.01 -11.77
C ILE A 25 -8.89 -3.10 -11.85
N PHE A 26 -8.36 -3.53 -10.70
CA PHE A 26 -7.20 -4.42 -10.64
C PHE A 26 -7.36 -5.48 -9.55
N GLY A 27 -8.45 -6.23 -9.65
CA GLY A 27 -8.85 -7.21 -8.64
C GLY A 27 -7.87 -8.38 -8.44
N PRO A 28 -7.96 -9.04 -7.28
CA PRO A 28 -7.19 -10.24 -6.97
C PRO A 28 -7.52 -11.37 -7.95
N ASP A 29 -6.51 -12.19 -8.27
CA ASP A 29 -6.60 -13.31 -9.19
C ASP A 29 -6.57 -14.62 -8.37
N ASP A 30 -7.27 -15.66 -8.84
CA ASP A 30 -7.39 -16.97 -8.16
C ASP A 30 -6.12 -17.86 -8.35
N ARG A 31 -5.05 -17.29 -8.91
CA ARG A 31 -3.78 -17.99 -9.10
C ARG A 31 -3.13 -18.31 -7.76
N ARG A 32 -2.46 -19.47 -7.71
CA ARG A 32 -1.59 -19.79 -6.58
C ARG A 32 -0.53 -18.70 -6.43
N THR A 33 -0.37 -18.22 -5.20
CA THR A 33 0.60 -17.17 -4.88
C THR A 33 2.02 -17.65 -5.23
N PRO A 34 2.92 -16.78 -5.70
CA PRO A 34 4.31 -17.15 -5.98
C PRO A 34 4.99 -17.81 -4.78
N ALA A 35 4.64 -17.36 -3.57
CA ALA A 35 5.10 -17.94 -2.30
C ALA A 35 4.72 -19.42 -2.09
N LEU A 36 3.71 -19.93 -2.81
CA LEU A 36 3.29 -21.35 -2.79
C LEU A 36 3.71 -22.11 -4.05
N ALA A 37 3.81 -21.42 -5.19
CA ALA A 37 4.12 -22.04 -6.48
C ALA A 37 5.64 -22.21 -6.70
N LYS A 38 6.47 -21.36 -6.11
CA LYS A 38 7.93 -21.35 -6.27
C LYS A 38 8.66 -21.47 -4.94
N THR A 39 8.09 -22.19 -3.97
CA THR A 39 8.64 -22.32 -2.61
C THR A 39 10.06 -22.88 -2.65
N ASP A 40 11.05 -22.05 -2.34
CA ASP A 40 12.47 -22.39 -2.34
C ASP A 40 13.11 -22.27 -0.95
N GLY A 41 12.37 -21.73 0.03
CA GLY A 41 12.86 -21.54 1.40
C GLY A 41 13.82 -20.36 1.57
N VAL A 42 14.07 -19.57 0.52
CA VAL A 42 14.97 -18.41 0.53
C VAL A 42 14.22 -17.17 0.04
N ASP A 43 13.82 -17.13 -1.24
CA ASP A 43 13.12 -15.98 -1.84
C ASP A 43 11.58 -16.11 -1.69
N TYR A 44 11.05 -17.34 -1.64
CA TYR A 44 9.63 -17.65 -1.58
C TYR A 44 9.33 -18.51 -0.35
N ILE A 45 8.85 -17.86 0.71
CA ILE A 45 8.47 -18.51 1.96
C ILE A 45 7.00 -18.19 2.25
N PRO A 46 6.13 -19.20 2.46
CA PRO A 46 4.76 -18.95 2.87
C PRO A 46 4.74 -18.38 4.29
N LEU A 47 4.31 -17.13 4.42
CA LEU A 47 4.16 -16.45 5.69
C LEU A 47 2.69 -16.43 6.13
N PRO A 48 2.41 -16.57 7.44
CA PRO A 48 1.06 -16.41 7.96
C PRO A 48 0.59 -14.95 7.77
N THR A 49 -0.70 -14.77 7.48
CA THR A 49 -1.31 -13.48 7.11
C THR A 49 -1.02 -12.35 8.10
N TRP A 50 -0.99 -12.66 9.41
CA TRP A 50 -0.69 -11.66 10.44
C TRP A 50 0.73 -11.08 10.34
N LYS A 51 1.72 -11.88 9.92
CA LYS A 51 3.09 -11.39 9.70
C LYS A 51 3.14 -10.49 8.48
N ILE A 52 2.48 -10.89 7.38
CA ILE A 52 2.43 -10.10 6.14
C ILE A 52 1.79 -8.73 6.41
N PHE A 53 0.66 -8.71 7.13
CA PHE A 53 0.00 -7.48 7.54
C PHE A 53 0.93 -6.59 8.40
N MET A 54 1.62 -7.18 9.37
CA MET A 54 2.53 -6.44 10.24
C MET A 54 3.72 -5.84 9.46
N ILE A 55 4.28 -6.58 8.50
CA ILE A 55 5.37 -6.10 7.64
C ILE A 55 4.90 -4.90 6.81
N GLN A 56 3.74 -4.99 6.18
CA GLN A 56 3.17 -3.87 5.41
C GLN A 56 2.90 -2.66 6.32
N PHE A 57 2.32 -2.90 7.49
CA PHE A 57 2.05 -1.85 8.46
C PHE A 57 3.34 -1.15 8.90
N LEU A 58 4.38 -1.91 9.22
CA LEU A 58 5.67 -1.36 9.65
C LEU A 58 6.36 -0.58 8.52
N ASN A 59 6.24 -1.02 7.27
CA ASN A 59 6.79 -0.35 6.10
C ASN A 59 6.20 1.07 5.93
N ILE A 60 4.89 1.23 6.17
CA ILE A 60 4.21 2.53 6.13
C ILE A 60 4.51 3.33 7.41
N ALA A 61 4.41 2.69 8.58
CA ALA A 61 4.54 3.34 9.88
C ALA A 61 5.96 3.92 10.11
N GLY A 62 7.00 3.28 9.56
CA GLY A 62 8.38 3.74 9.69
C GLY A 62 8.63 5.15 9.15
N LEU A 63 7.91 5.54 8.08
CA LEU A 63 8.01 6.87 7.49
C LEU A 63 7.13 7.93 8.20
N GLY A 64 6.14 7.48 8.98
CA GLY A 64 5.15 8.34 9.63
C GLY A 64 5.72 9.44 10.54
N PRO A 65 6.61 9.14 11.50
CA PRO A 65 7.16 10.15 12.42
C PRO A 65 7.95 11.25 11.73
N ILE A 66 8.73 10.89 10.70
CA ILE A 66 9.59 11.84 9.97
C ILE A 66 8.72 12.78 9.14
N PHE A 67 7.86 12.24 8.27
CA PHE A 67 6.99 13.06 7.42
C PHE A 67 5.95 13.82 8.24
N GLY A 68 5.42 13.23 9.31
CA GLY A 68 4.49 13.87 10.22
C GLY A 68 5.09 15.10 10.90
N ALA A 69 6.32 14.99 11.42
CA ALA A 69 7.02 16.11 12.04
C ALA A 69 7.31 17.23 11.04
N ILE A 70 7.80 16.90 9.83
CA ILE A 70 8.10 17.87 8.77
C ILE A 70 6.83 18.59 8.31
N MET A 71 5.76 17.84 8.04
CA MET A 71 4.49 18.40 7.58
C MET A 71 3.82 19.24 8.67
N GLY A 72 3.90 18.82 9.93
CA GLY A 72 3.42 19.60 11.08
C GLY A 72 4.18 20.92 11.24
N ALA A 73 5.51 20.91 11.10
CA ALA A 73 6.32 22.11 11.17
C ALA A 73 6.06 23.09 10.02
N LYS A 74 5.88 22.58 8.78
CA LYS A 74 5.70 23.42 7.58
C LYS A 74 4.27 23.92 7.37
N PHE A 75 3.27 23.08 7.63
CA PHE A 75 1.87 23.34 7.27
C PHE A 75 0.94 23.44 8.48
N GLY A 76 1.45 23.28 9.70
CA GLY A 76 0.65 23.37 10.92
C GLY A 76 -0.54 22.40 10.90
N THR A 77 -1.73 22.91 11.20
CA THR A 77 -2.98 22.12 11.22
C THR A 77 -3.48 21.70 9.84
N SER A 78 -2.99 22.29 8.74
CA SER A 78 -3.33 21.89 7.38
C SER A 78 -2.59 20.63 6.92
N SER A 79 -1.61 20.16 7.70
CA SER A 79 -0.86 18.91 7.43
C SER A 79 -1.75 17.68 7.29
N TYR A 80 -2.82 17.58 8.09
CA TYR A 80 -3.75 16.45 8.05
C TYR A 80 -4.43 16.27 6.70
N LEU A 81 -4.79 17.37 6.02
CA LEU A 81 -5.44 17.31 4.70
C LEU A 81 -4.50 16.69 3.67
N TRP A 82 -3.24 17.11 3.66
CA TRP A 82 -2.23 16.56 2.76
C TRP A 82 -1.93 15.09 3.04
N ILE A 83 -1.82 14.72 4.31
CA ILE A 83 -1.59 13.33 4.72
C ILE A 83 -2.76 12.46 4.28
N VAL A 84 -4.00 12.86 4.55
CA VAL A 84 -5.20 12.09 4.23
C VAL A 84 -5.40 11.94 2.72
N LEU A 85 -5.30 13.05 1.97
CA LEU A 85 -5.43 13.00 0.52
C LEU A 85 -4.32 12.16 -0.11
N GLY A 86 -3.07 12.31 0.35
CA GLY A 86 -1.94 11.51 -0.09
C GLY A 86 -2.14 10.02 0.20
N SER A 87 -2.61 9.67 1.39
CA SER A 87 -2.87 8.27 1.76
C SER A 87 -3.96 7.62 0.91
N ILE A 88 -5.05 8.36 0.60
CA ILE A 88 -6.16 7.82 -0.21
C ILE A 88 -5.75 7.66 -1.67
N PHE A 89 -5.22 8.72 -2.30
CA PHE A 89 -5.02 8.73 -3.75
C PHE A 89 -3.70 8.13 -4.20
N ALA A 90 -2.63 8.28 -3.41
CA ALA A 90 -1.31 7.80 -3.78
C ALA A 90 -0.92 6.57 -2.95
N GLY A 91 -0.92 6.65 -1.63
CA GLY A 91 -0.36 5.61 -0.76
C GLY A 91 -1.06 4.25 -0.90
N ALA A 92 -2.35 4.18 -0.54
CA ALA A 92 -3.09 2.92 -0.54
C ALA A 92 -3.16 2.27 -1.94
N VAL A 93 -3.28 3.10 -2.97
CA VAL A 93 -3.33 2.65 -4.37
C VAL A 93 -1.98 2.13 -4.84
N HIS A 94 -0.93 2.88 -4.59
CA HIS A 94 0.43 2.49 -4.94
C HIS A 94 0.81 1.14 -4.31
N ASP A 95 0.51 0.95 -3.03
CA ASP A 95 0.79 -0.30 -2.32
C ASP A 95 -0.01 -1.48 -2.90
N TYR A 96 -1.30 -1.26 -3.18
CA TYR A 96 -2.16 -2.28 -3.78
C TYR A 96 -1.71 -2.68 -5.19
N PHE A 97 -1.46 -1.70 -6.06
CA PHE A 97 -0.99 -1.96 -7.43
C PHE A 97 0.39 -2.59 -7.45
N SER A 98 1.33 -2.12 -6.62
CA SER A 98 2.68 -2.67 -6.56
C SER A 98 2.65 -4.14 -6.12
N GLY A 99 1.85 -4.45 -5.09
CA GLY A 99 1.64 -5.82 -4.65
C GLY A 99 1.01 -6.70 -5.74
N MET A 100 -0.08 -6.24 -6.35
CA MET A 100 -0.78 -7.02 -7.37
C MET A 100 0.05 -7.21 -8.65
N LEU A 101 0.86 -6.22 -9.03
CA LEU A 101 1.79 -6.31 -10.15
C LEU A 101 2.90 -7.34 -9.87
N SER A 102 3.49 -7.29 -8.67
CA SER A 102 4.51 -8.26 -8.25
C SER A 102 3.95 -9.68 -8.26
N MET A 103 2.72 -9.88 -7.74
CA MET A 103 2.04 -11.18 -7.76
C MET A 103 1.86 -11.73 -9.18
N ARG A 104 1.54 -10.88 -10.16
CA ARG A 104 1.40 -11.27 -11.57
C ARG A 104 2.73 -11.56 -12.26
N HIS A 105 3.81 -10.91 -11.84
CA HIS A 105 5.18 -11.17 -12.34
C HIS A 105 5.91 -12.25 -11.54
N GLY A 106 5.17 -13.11 -10.85
CA GLY A 106 5.76 -14.26 -10.15
C GLY A 106 6.51 -13.90 -8.88
N GLY A 107 6.16 -12.78 -8.22
CA GLY A 107 6.68 -12.34 -6.93
C GLY A 107 7.98 -11.54 -7.00
N GLU A 108 8.35 -11.07 -8.19
CA GLU A 108 9.58 -10.28 -8.35
C GLU A 108 9.44 -8.85 -7.82
N SER A 109 10.58 -8.27 -7.46
CA SER A 109 10.72 -6.88 -7.05
C SER A 109 10.36 -5.93 -8.20
N PHE A 110 9.76 -4.78 -7.87
CA PHE A 110 9.31 -3.77 -8.84
C PHE A 110 10.38 -3.35 -9.89
N PRO A 111 11.67 -3.16 -9.54
CA PRO A 111 12.69 -2.85 -10.55
C PRO A 111 12.91 -3.97 -11.56
N LYS A 112 12.78 -5.23 -11.13
CA LYS A 112 13.03 -6.40 -11.96
C LYS A 112 11.85 -6.67 -12.90
N SER A 113 10.62 -6.46 -12.42
CA SER A 113 9.43 -6.54 -13.29
C SER A 113 9.40 -5.45 -14.36
N LEU A 114 9.97 -4.26 -14.09
CA LEU A 114 10.12 -3.21 -15.12
C LEU A 114 11.06 -3.64 -16.25
N VAL A 115 12.21 -4.22 -15.95
CA VAL A 115 13.18 -4.64 -16.99
C VAL A 115 12.56 -5.65 -17.96
N VAL A 116 11.75 -6.59 -17.45
CA VAL A 116 11.07 -7.62 -18.27
C VAL A 116 9.95 -7.03 -19.16
N ILE A 117 9.40 -5.86 -18.85
CA ILE A 117 8.38 -5.19 -19.69
C ILE A 117 9.01 -4.47 -20.89
N TRP A 118 10.30 -4.09 -20.79
CA TRP A 118 11.02 -3.33 -21.81
C TRP A 118 11.88 -4.20 -22.75
N ASP A 119 11.96 -5.50 -22.50
CA ASP A 119 12.51 -6.53 -23.41
C ASP A 119 11.38 -7.19 -24.23
#